data_AF-A0A6N2ND74-F1
#
_entry.id   AF-A0A6N2ND74-F1
#
_cell.length_a   1.000
_cell.length_b   1.000
_cell.length_c   1.000
_cell.angle_alpha   90.00
_cell.angle_beta   90.00
_cell.angle_gamma   90.00
#
_symmetry.space_group_name_H-M   'P 1'
#
loop_
_entity.id
_entity.type
_entity.pdbx_description
1 polymer ?
#
loop_
_entity_poly.entity_id
_entity_poly.type
_entity_poly.pdbx_seq_one_letter_code
_entity_poly.pdbx_strand_id
1 'polypeptide(L)'
;MATSSVEEDYHLQYALQLASASTLPMVFKAVIELGVLEIIEKAGPAAMLSASQIASQLPTKTTQMPLLLYGLAPVAKYFIRKEDGGSLSPYFRVIHDKVPPERCCSTRRGSISESLWMSSMEYVKKDPRFGEVFGGFVRGFNPLFMKRILDIYDGFEGLTSLWCWWWRWFCP
;
A
#
# COMPACT_ATOMS: atom_id res chain seq x y z
N MET A 1 -12.45 -19.50 -38.37
CA MET A 1 -11.28 -20.21 -37.80
C MET A 1 -10.15 -19.25 -37.37
N ALA A 2 -10.40 -17.94 -37.22
CA ALA A 2 -9.37 -16.94 -36.84
C ALA A 2 -9.58 -16.31 -35.44
N THR A 3 -10.61 -16.74 -34.71
CA THR A 3 -10.94 -16.20 -33.38
C THR A 3 -10.24 -16.95 -32.24
N SER A 4 -9.81 -18.20 -32.44
CA SER A 4 -9.19 -19.01 -31.40
C SER A 4 -7.74 -18.64 -31.10
N SER A 5 -6.94 -18.24 -32.10
CA SER A 5 -5.53 -17.90 -31.90
C SER A 5 -5.33 -16.59 -31.12
N VAL A 6 -6.24 -15.63 -31.30
CA VAL A 6 -6.19 -14.34 -30.61
C VAL A 6 -6.59 -14.49 -29.13
N GLU A 7 -7.58 -15.33 -28.81
CA GLU A 7 -7.96 -15.65 -27.43
C GLU A 7 -6.85 -16.40 -26.67
N GLU A 8 -6.19 -17.37 -27.33
CA GLU A 8 -5.05 -18.10 -26.75
C GLU A 8 -3.87 -17.17 -26.41
N ASP A 9 -3.58 -16.18 -27.25
CA ASP A 9 -2.56 -15.16 -26.99
C ASP A 9 -2.91 -14.27 -25.78
N TYR A 10 -4.18 -13.90 -25.59
CA TYR A 10 -4.63 -13.15 -24.40
C TYR A 10 -4.49 -13.99 -23.12
N HIS A 11 -4.83 -15.27 -23.18
CA HIS A 11 -4.67 -16.17 -22.03
C HIS A 11 -3.19 -16.36 -21.67
N LEU A 12 -2.32 -16.49 -22.67
CA LEU A 12 -0.88 -16.58 -22.47
C LEU A 12 -0.31 -15.29 -21.86
N GLN A 13 -0.73 -14.12 -22.34
CA GLN A 13 -0.32 -12.84 -21.80
C GLN A 13 -0.81 -12.66 -20.35
N TYR A 14 -2.05 -13.02 -20.06
CA TYR A 14 -2.60 -12.97 -18.70
C TYR A 14 -1.88 -13.95 -17.75
N ALA A 15 -1.58 -15.17 -18.21
CA ALA A 15 -0.81 -16.14 -17.45
C ALA A 15 0.59 -15.61 -17.12
N LEU A 16 1.26 -14.93 -18.07
CA LEU A 16 2.55 -14.30 -17.85
C LEU A 16 2.46 -13.12 -16.87
N GLN A 17 1.40 -12.31 -16.93
CA GLN A 17 1.14 -11.24 -15.96
C GLN A 17 0.93 -11.80 -14.55
N LEU A 18 0.18 -12.90 -14.41
CA LEU A 18 0.01 -13.58 -13.13
C LEU A 18 1.33 -14.17 -12.61
N ALA A 19 2.12 -14.80 -13.48
CA ALA A 19 3.42 -15.36 -13.13
C ALA A 19 4.42 -14.27 -12.68
N SER A 20 4.28 -13.05 -13.21
CA SER A 20 5.11 -11.90 -12.85
C SER A 20 4.42 -10.93 -11.86
N ALA A 21 3.25 -11.25 -11.32
CA ALA A 21 2.44 -10.33 -10.53
C ALA A 21 3.13 -9.80 -9.27
N SER A 22 4.14 -10.51 -8.76
CA SER A 22 4.97 -10.09 -7.63
C SER A 22 6.01 -9.02 -7.97
N THR A 23 6.36 -8.84 -9.26
CA THR A 23 7.37 -7.84 -9.66
C THR A 23 6.90 -6.41 -9.42
N LEU A 24 5.66 -6.08 -9.79
CA LEU A 24 5.08 -4.75 -9.60
C LEU A 24 5.08 -4.30 -8.13
N PRO A 25 4.56 -5.08 -7.16
CA PRO A 25 4.57 -4.66 -5.77
C PRO A 25 5.98 -4.54 -5.18
N MET A 26 6.92 -5.38 -5.64
CA MET A 26 8.32 -5.30 -5.19
C MET A 26 9.01 -4.02 -5.68
N VAL A 27 8.82 -3.66 -6.95
CA VAL A 27 9.34 -2.39 -7.50
C VAL A 27 8.67 -1.21 -6.81
N PHE A 28 7.36 -1.26 -6.61
CA PHE A 28 6.62 -0.19 -5.96
C PHE A 28 7.02 -0.01 -4.49
N LYS A 29 7.32 -1.10 -3.79
CA LYS A 29 7.90 -1.06 -2.44
C LYS A 29 9.23 -0.30 -2.43
N ALA A 30 10.12 -0.58 -3.39
CA ALA A 30 11.39 0.12 -3.51
C ALA A 30 11.19 1.61 -3.84
N VAL A 31 10.23 1.96 -4.69
CA VAL A 31 9.87 3.36 -5.01
C VAL A 31 9.45 4.12 -3.75
N ILE A 32 8.63 3.51 -2.90
CA ILE A 32 8.21 4.09 -1.60
C ILE A 32 9.40 4.18 -0.63
N GLU A 33 10.27 3.17 -0.58
CA GLU A 33 11.44 3.17 0.32
C GLU A 33 12.48 4.20 -0.07
N LEU A 34 12.67 4.44 -1.37
CA LEU A 34 13.57 5.45 -1.90
C LEU A 34 12.99 6.87 -1.86
N GLY A 35 11.71 7.04 -1.50
CA GLY A 35 11.07 8.35 -1.44
C GLY A 35 10.90 9.02 -2.81
N VAL A 36 10.81 8.23 -3.88
CA VAL A 36 10.75 8.75 -5.25
C VAL A 36 9.47 9.56 -5.48
N LEU A 37 8.35 9.17 -4.85
CA LEU A 37 7.08 9.90 -4.98
C LEU A 37 7.16 11.30 -4.35
N GLU A 38 7.82 11.41 -3.19
CA GLU A 38 8.08 12.65 -2.49
C GLU A 38 9.03 13.56 -3.26
N ILE A 39 10.04 12.99 -3.94
CA ILE A 39 10.96 13.75 -4.81
C ILE A 39 10.18 14.39 -5.97
N ILE A 40 9.29 13.63 -6.61
CA ILE A 40 8.49 14.15 -7.73
C ILE A 40 7.46 15.18 -7.21
N GLU A 41 6.85 14.95 -6.05
CA GLU A 41 5.90 15.90 -5.45
C GLU A 41 6.57 17.25 -5.17
N LYS A 42 7.77 17.25 -4.60
CA LYS A 42 8.54 18.46 -4.29
C LYS A 42 8.90 19.27 -5.54
N ALA A 43 9.04 18.63 -6.70
CA ALA A 43 9.28 19.34 -7.95
C ALA A 43 8.03 20.06 -8.47
N GLY A 44 6.84 19.65 -8.05
CA GLY A 44 5.57 20.33 -8.29
C GLY A 44 4.50 19.42 -8.93
N PRO A 45 3.21 19.81 -8.86
CA PRO A 45 2.07 18.97 -9.27
C PRO A 45 2.03 18.60 -10.77
N ALA A 46 2.74 19.37 -11.60
CA ALA A 46 2.86 19.14 -13.04
C ALA A 46 4.32 18.92 -13.48
N ALA A 47 5.23 18.75 -12.51
CA ALA A 47 6.63 18.55 -12.82
C ALA A 47 6.84 17.15 -13.40
N MET A 48 7.55 17.12 -14.51
CA MET A 48 8.04 15.87 -15.09
C MET A 48 9.56 15.83 -14.91
N LEU A 49 10.05 14.82 -14.19
CA LEU A 49 11.46 14.64 -13.91
C LEU A 49 12.03 13.48 -14.72
N SER A 50 13.25 13.62 -15.22
CA SER A 50 13.96 12.51 -15.83
C SER A 50 14.46 11.51 -14.78
N ALA A 51 14.76 10.28 -15.20
CA ALA A 51 15.41 9.28 -14.34
C ALA A 51 16.71 9.80 -13.71
N SER A 52 17.49 10.60 -14.43
CA SER A 52 18.74 11.18 -13.93
C SER A 52 18.50 12.27 -12.87
N GLN A 53 17.45 13.08 -13.02
CA GLN A 53 17.08 14.07 -12.01
C GLN A 53 16.61 13.42 -10.72
N ILE A 54 15.80 12.36 -10.81
CA ILE A 54 15.39 11.58 -9.63
C ILE A 54 16.60 10.90 -8.98
N ALA A 55 17.44 10.23 -9.77
CA ALA A 55 18.63 9.55 -9.28
C ALA A 55 19.65 10.51 -8.64
N SER A 56 19.77 11.75 -9.14
CA SER A 56 20.68 12.75 -8.56
C SER A 56 20.32 13.16 -7.13
N GLN A 57 19.06 12.97 -6.72
CA GLN A 57 18.58 13.24 -5.37
C GLN A 57 18.65 12.00 -4.46
N LEU A 58 19.03 10.83 -5.00
CA LEU A 58 19.21 9.60 -4.25
C LEU A 58 20.70 9.39 -3.91
N PRO A 59 21.01 8.72 -2.79
CA PRO A 59 22.39 8.40 -2.40
C PRO A 59 22.96 7.22 -3.21
N THR A 60 22.78 7.19 -4.54
CA THR A 60 23.22 6.09 -5.41
C THR A 60 23.85 6.59 -6.71
N LYS A 61 24.88 5.87 -7.21
CA LYS A 61 25.49 6.07 -8.53
C LYS A 61 24.68 5.28 -9.55
N THR A 62 24.01 5.94 -10.50
CA THR A 62 23.23 5.25 -11.55
C THR A 62 23.75 5.60 -12.94
N THR A 63 23.96 4.57 -13.77
CA THR A 63 24.37 4.67 -15.18
C THR A 63 23.26 5.28 -16.02
N GLN A 64 23.61 6.13 -16.99
CA GLN A 64 22.65 6.92 -17.77
C GLN A 64 21.62 6.04 -18.49
N MET A 65 20.34 6.28 -18.18
CA MET A 65 19.17 5.64 -18.79
C MET A 65 18.58 6.61 -19.85
N PRO A 66 17.95 6.13 -20.94
CA PRO A 66 17.37 6.99 -21.97
C PRO A 66 16.37 8.01 -21.40
N LEU A 67 16.22 9.14 -22.10
CA LEU A 67 15.46 10.32 -21.67
C LEU A 67 13.95 10.03 -21.56
N LEU A 68 13.53 9.44 -20.44
CA LEU A 68 12.14 9.21 -20.06
C LEU A 68 11.78 10.15 -18.90
N LEU A 69 10.67 10.86 -19.06
CA LEU A 69 10.14 11.80 -18.07
C LEU A 69 9.02 11.13 -17.26
N TYR A 70 9.05 11.32 -15.94
CA TYR A 70 8.11 10.75 -14.98
C TYR A 70 7.39 11.86 -14.22
N GLY A 71 6.08 11.71 -14.03
CA GLY A 71 5.25 12.61 -13.23
C GLY A 71 4.35 11.82 -12.27
N LEU A 72 3.72 12.51 -11.32
CA LEU A 72 2.82 11.89 -10.36
C LEU A 72 1.47 11.57 -10.99
N ALA A 73 1.09 10.28 -10.94
CA ALA A 73 -0.28 9.87 -11.22
C ALA A 73 -1.22 10.26 -10.05
N PRO A 74 -2.52 10.47 -10.29
CA PRO A 74 -3.47 10.82 -9.24
C PRO A 74 -3.55 9.82 -8.07
N VAL A 75 -3.19 8.57 -8.30
CA VAL A 75 -3.13 7.52 -7.26
C VAL A 75 -1.94 7.68 -6.32
N ALA A 76 -0.84 8.27 -6.79
CA ALA A 76 0.38 8.42 -6.01
C ALA A 76 0.20 9.34 -4.80
N LYS A 77 -0.77 10.27 -4.84
CA LYS A 77 -1.12 11.18 -3.72
C LYS A 77 -1.54 10.47 -2.43
N TYR A 78 -1.98 9.21 -2.52
CA TYR A 78 -2.35 8.43 -1.34
C TYR A 78 -1.15 7.75 -0.68
N PHE A 79 -0.03 7.65 -1.40
CA PHE A 79 1.21 7.05 -0.91
C PHE A 79 2.20 8.10 -0.40
N ILE A 80 2.04 9.35 -0.81
CA ILE A 80 2.83 10.46 -0.28
C ILE A 80 2.34 10.88 1.10
N ARG A 81 3.27 11.18 2.01
CA ARG A 81 2.95 11.64 3.36
C ARG A 81 2.44 13.08 3.34
N LYS A 82 1.19 13.27 3.74
CA LYS A 82 0.57 14.60 3.88
C LYS A 82 0.87 15.25 5.23
N GLU A 83 0.65 16.56 5.31
CA GLU A 83 0.72 17.34 6.56
C GLU A 83 -0.26 16.84 7.63
N ASP A 84 -1.41 16.28 7.23
CA ASP A 84 -2.39 15.65 8.13
C ASP A 84 -1.96 14.26 8.64
N GLY A 85 -0.74 13.81 8.29
CA GLY A 85 -0.09 12.63 8.83
C GLY A 85 -0.47 11.30 8.19
N GLY A 86 -1.44 11.29 7.27
CA GLY A 86 -1.96 10.08 6.65
C GLY A 86 -1.22 9.65 5.37
N SER A 87 -0.98 8.33 5.21
CA SER A 87 -0.53 7.72 3.94
C SER A 87 -0.83 6.21 3.90
N LEU A 88 -0.99 5.65 2.70
CA LEU A 88 -1.09 4.20 2.44
C LEU A 88 0.27 3.50 2.37
N SER A 89 1.38 4.24 2.30
CA SER A 89 2.73 3.68 2.26
C SER A 89 3.05 2.74 3.42
N PRO A 90 2.70 3.07 4.69
CA PRO A 90 2.89 2.15 5.81
C PRO A 90 2.07 0.85 5.69
N TYR A 91 0.84 0.92 5.17
CA TYR A 91 0.01 -0.27 4.91
C TYR A 91 0.66 -1.18 3.85
N PHE A 92 1.10 -0.58 2.75
CA PHE A 92 1.80 -1.29 1.67
C PHE A 92 3.08 -1.97 2.17
N ARG A 93 3.84 -1.29 3.05
CA ARG A 93 5.03 -1.87 3.69
C ARG A 93 4.71 -3.06 4.57
N VAL A 94 3.62 -3.07 5.34
CA VAL A 94 3.24 -4.22 6.19
C VAL A 94 2.93 -5.46 5.33
N ILE A 95 2.17 -5.28 4.25
CA ILE A 95 1.79 -6.39 3.35
C ILE A 95 3.01 -6.98 2.62
N HIS A 96 3.94 -6.11 2.23
CA HIS A 96 5.10 -6.48 1.41
C HIS A 96 6.42 -6.51 2.20
N ASP A 97 6.40 -6.49 3.54
CA ASP A 97 7.61 -6.68 4.33
C ASP A 97 8.13 -8.11 4.17
N LYS A 98 9.41 -8.32 4.47
CA LYS A 98 10.10 -9.62 4.33
C LYS A 98 9.64 -10.69 5.33
N VAL A 99 8.36 -10.69 5.73
CA VAL A 99 7.76 -11.77 6.51
C VAL A 99 7.92 -13.07 5.72
N PRO A 100 8.31 -14.21 6.33
CA PRO A 100 8.54 -15.44 5.61
C PRO A 100 7.34 -15.82 4.71
N PRO A 101 7.55 -16.06 3.41
CA PRO A 101 6.48 -16.29 2.43
C PRO A 101 5.70 -17.59 2.66
N GLU A 102 6.09 -18.42 3.62
CA GLU A 102 5.41 -19.67 3.98
C GLU A 102 3.94 -19.49 4.44
N ARG A 103 3.52 -18.25 4.77
CA ARG A 103 2.21 -17.99 5.40
C ARG A 103 1.01 -17.76 4.47
N CYS A 104 1.20 -17.27 3.25
CA CYS A 104 0.07 -17.02 2.34
C CYS A 104 -0.51 -18.33 1.77
N CYS A 105 0.37 -19.27 1.40
CA CYS A 105 -0.04 -20.53 0.78
C CYS A 105 -0.49 -21.60 1.79
N SER A 106 -0.24 -21.42 3.09
CA SER A 106 -0.57 -22.41 4.14
C SER A 106 -1.96 -22.24 4.76
N THR A 107 -2.72 -21.20 4.42
CA THR A 107 -4.05 -20.98 5.04
C THR A 107 -5.15 -21.73 4.30
N ARG A 108 -5.40 -22.97 4.73
CA ARG A 108 -6.68 -23.67 4.52
C ARG A 108 -7.79 -22.94 5.27
N ARG A 109 -8.80 -22.45 4.53
CA ARG A 109 -10.19 -22.19 4.98
C ARG A 109 -10.38 -21.36 6.27
N GLY A 110 -9.85 -20.15 6.30
CA GLY A 110 -10.31 -19.07 7.18
C GLY A 110 -10.47 -17.79 6.38
N SER A 111 -11.29 -16.84 6.82
CA SER A 111 -11.36 -15.52 6.19
C SER A 111 -9.94 -14.92 6.16
N ILE A 112 -9.48 -14.50 4.98
CA ILE A 112 -8.11 -13.98 4.78
C ILE A 112 -7.79 -12.86 5.78
N SER A 113 -8.81 -12.11 6.22
CA SER A 113 -8.68 -11.01 7.19
C SER A 113 -8.26 -11.47 8.59
N GLU A 114 -8.80 -12.59 9.08
CA GLU A 114 -8.62 -13.01 10.48
C GLU A 114 -7.26 -13.70 10.68
N SER A 115 -6.88 -14.56 9.74
CA SER A 115 -5.58 -15.22 9.75
C SER A 115 -4.43 -14.23 9.55
N LEU A 116 -4.61 -13.24 8.66
CA LEU A 116 -3.62 -12.19 8.41
C LEU A 116 -3.43 -11.28 9.63
N TRP A 117 -4.50 -10.91 10.31
CA TRP A 117 -4.44 -10.08 11.53
C TRP A 117 -3.80 -10.81 12.71
N MET A 118 -4.27 -12.01 13.02
CA MET A 118 -3.75 -12.81 14.14
C MET A 118 -2.27 -13.15 13.95
N SER A 119 -1.88 -13.51 12.72
CA SER A 119 -0.48 -13.74 12.37
C SER A 119 0.38 -12.47 12.49
N SER A 120 -0.15 -11.32 12.09
CA SER A 120 0.58 -10.04 12.17
C SER A 120 0.83 -9.64 13.62
N MET A 121 -0.16 -9.77 14.50
CA MET A 121 -0.05 -9.41 15.91
C MET A 121 0.95 -10.27 16.70
N GLU A 122 1.00 -11.57 16.42
CA GLU A 122 1.98 -12.45 17.04
C GLU A 122 3.41 -12.14 16.53
N TYR A 123 3.53 -11.75 15.26
CA TYR A 123 4.81 -11.41 14.64
C TYR A 123 5.35 -10.06 15.11
N VAL A 124 4.49 -9.07 15.38
CA VAL A 124 4.86 -7.78 16.01
C VAL A 124 5.62 -8.00 17.32
N LYS A 125 5.24 -9.02 18.11
CA LYS A 125 5.93 -9.34 19.37
C LYS A 125 7.27 -10.05 19.17
N LYS A 126 7.46 -10.73 18.03
CA LYS A 126 8.64 -11.55 17.72
C LYS A 126 9.75 -10.77 17.01
N ASP A 127 9.39 -9.82 16.15
CA ASP A 127 10.34 -8.97 15.42
C ASP A 127 10.10 -7.47 15.74
N PRO A 128 10.97 -6.82 16.54
CA PRO A 128 10.88 -5.40 16.84
C PRO A 128 10.87 -4.51 15.60
N ARG A 129 11.56 -4.91 14.53
CA ARG A 129 11.59 -4.18 13.26
C ARG A 129 10.22 -4.20 12.58
N PHE A 130 9.56 -5.36 12.57
CA PHE A 130 8.18 -5.45 12.09
C PHE A 130 7.22 -4.68 13.00
N GLY A 131 7.45 -4.70 14.31
CA GLY A 131 6.70 -3.89 15.26
C GLY A 131 6.75 -2.39 14.95
N GLU A 132 7.91 -1.88 14.52
CA GLU A 132 8.05 -0.49 14.07
C GLU A 132 7.24 -0.21 12.79
N VAL A 133 7.35 -1.09 11.78
CA VAL A 133 6.60 -0.99 10.52
C VAL A 133 5.09 -1.02 10.77
N PHE A 134 4.64 -1.96 11.59
CA PHE A 134 3.24 -2.08 12.01
C PHE A 134 2.76 -0.88 12.82
N GLY A 135 3.59 -0.36 13.73
CA GLY A 135 3.29 0.89 14.44
C GLY A 135 3.15 2.08 13.50
N GLY A 136 3.98 2.14 12.45
CA GLY A 136 3.85 3.11 11.37
C GLY A 136 2.52 2.98 10.62
N PHE A 137 2.07 1.76 10.35
CA PHE A 137 0.74 1.48 9.78
C PHE A 137 -0.38 2.01 10.67
N VAL A 138 -0.39 1.65 11.96
CA VAL A 138 -1.43 2.10 12.89
C VAL A 138 -1.48 3.63 12.97
N ARG A 139 -0.33 4.32 12.92
CA ARG A 139 -0.28 5.78 12.97
C ARG A 139 -0.68 6.47 11.67
N GLY A 140 -0.37 5.87 10.51
CA GLY A 140 -0.59 6.50 9.20
C GLY A 140 -1.90 6.12 8.51
N PHE A 141 -2.32 4.87 8.59
CA PHE A 141 -3.52 4.36 7.92
C PHE A 141 -4.79 4.63 8.72
N ASN A 142 -4.79 4.35 10.03
CA ASN A 142 -5.99 4.45 10.85
C ASN A 142 -6.62 5.85 10.84
N PRO A 143 -5.85 6.96 10.92
CA PRO A 143 -6.46 8.29 10.83
C PRO A 143 -7.13 8.57 9.48
N LEU A 144 -6.55 8.11 8.36
CA LEU A 144 -7.18 8.25 7.04
C LEU A 144 -8.49 7.47 6.96
N PHE A 145 -8.46 6.23 7.44
CA PHE A 145 -9.63 5.35 7.42
C PHE A 145 -10.73 5.87 8.34
N MET A 146 -10.36 6.25 9.58
CA MET A 146 -11.30 6.80 10.56
C MET A 146 -11.87 8.14 10.14
N LYS A 147 -11.05 9.04 9.54
CA LYS A 147 -11.54 10.30 8.97
C LYS A 147 -12.61 10.02 7.92
N ARG A 148 -12.37 9.06 7.02
CA ARG A 148 -13.36 8.68 6.01
C ARG A 148 -14.63 8.10 6.62
N ILE A 149 -14.53 7.32 7.69
CA ILE A 149 -15.71 6.80 8.42
C ILE A 149 -16.51 7.96 9.00
N LEU A 150 -15.85 8.89 9.70
CA LEU A 150 -16.52 10.03 10.33
C LEU A 150 -17.15 10.96 9.29
N ASP A 151 -16.58 11.07 8.10
CA ASP A 151 -17.13 11.89 7.00
C ASP A 151 -18.41 11.28 6.38
N ILE A 152 -18.62 9.96 6.48
CA ILE A 152 -19.73 9.26 5.80
C ILE A 152 -20.74 8.64 6.77
N TYR A 153 -20.45 8.67 8.07
CA TYR A 153 -21.23 7.98 9.08
C TYR A 153 -21.53 8.89 10.27
N ASP A 154 -22.75 9.42 10.28
CA ASP A 154 -23.27 10.31 11.32
C ASP A 154 -23.75 9.55 12.58
N GLY A 155 -23.66 8.21 12.59
CA GLY A 155 -24.17 7.41 13.70
C GLY A 155 -23.42 7.59 15.02
N PHE A 156 -22.31 8.35 15.01
CA PHE A 156 -21.60 8.77 16.22
C PHE A 156 -22.10 10.11 16.80
N GLU A 157 -22.96 10.85 16.09
CA GLU A 157 -23.50 12.12 16.57
C GLU A 157 -24.36 11.95 17.83
N GLY A 158 -24.15 12.82 18.81
CA GLY A 158 -24.90 12.80 20.08
C GLY A 158 -24.51 11.68 21.05
N LEU A 159 -23.46 10.91 20.76
CA LEU A 159 -22.96 9.88 21.67
C LEU A 159 -21.89 10.44 22.61
N THR A 160 -22.13 10.30 23.91
CA THR A 160 -21.15 10.61 24.95
C THR A 160 -20.11 9.50 25.14
N SER A 161 -20.41 8.28 24.69
CA SER A 161 -19.48 7.15 24.72
C SER A 161 -19.76 6.14 23.62
N LEU A 162 -18.73 5.40 23.19
CA LEU A 162 -18.86 4.27 22.26
C LEU A 162 -19.69 3.12 22.84
N TRP A 163 -19.82 3.04 24.16
CA TRP A 163 -20.68 2.06 24.82
C TRP A 163 -22.16 2.31 24.51
N CYS A 164 -22.58 3.58 24.44
CA CYS A 164 -23.92 3.96 24.00
C CYS A 164 -24.15 3.61 22.52
N TRP A 165 -23.12 3.72 21.68
CA TRP A 165 -23.19 3.26 20.28
C TRP A 165 -23.47 1.76 20.20
N TRP A 166 -22.71 0.97 20.95
CA TRP A 166 -22.82 -0.48 20.98
C TRP A 166 -24.18 -0.93 21.53
N TRP A 167 -24.68 -0.27 22.58
CA TRP A 167 -26.01 -0.50 23.14
C TRP A 167 -27.12 -0.22 22.13
N ARG A 168 -27.01 0.84 21.33
CA ARG A 168 -28.02 1.24 20.33
C ARG A 168 -28.16 0.24 19.17
N TRP A 169 -27.16 -0.60 18.93
CA TRP A 169 -27.15 -1.61 17.87
C TRP A 169 -27.40 -3.04 18.36
N PHE A 170 -27.12 -3.35 19.63
CA PHE A 170 -27.25 -4.69 20.21
C PHE A 170 -28.38 -4.85 21.23
N CYS A 171 -29.06 -3.77 21.61
CA CYS A 171 -30.28 -3.85 22.42
C CYS A 171 -31.51 -3.66 21.50
N PRO A 172 -32.38 -4.68 21.33
CA PRO A 172 -33.62 -4.55 20.57
C PRO A 172 -34.63 -3.60 21.23
#